data_AF-A0A0Q2U9D4-F1
#
_entry.id   AF-A0A0Q2U9D4-F1
#
_cell.length_a   1.000
_cell.length_b   1.000
_cell.length_c   1.000
_cell.angle_alpha   90.00
_cell.angle_beta   90.00
_cell.angle_gamma   90.00
#
_symmetry.space_group_name_H-M   'P 1'
#
loop_
_entity.id
_entity.type
_entity.pdbx_description
1 polymer ?
#
loop_
_entity_poly.entity_id
_entity_poly.type
_entity_poly.pdbx_seq_one_letter_code
_entity_poly.pdbx_strand_id
1 'polypeptide(L)'
;MFDQFTRAFWKKFFAVIAAAGVVVGILGVAAISLGLMPISARTPHMQVTTQLLHFVFKRSTARTAGQFTAPDDLMSPERIALGMQHYNNVCSSCHGGPELGQSPIALSQRPRPQHLPAVVDQFSDEQLYVILRNGVKFSAMPSWPADSNFDEIWSVVAFIRNLPNMTAEEYIAGTTRTMPEDAPALPFEAPVALGPMDRGPQAYPIEEYLYAAPGTGWHEYASNNDIIATCTSCHGADGSGSPTLGLAPNLTVQSADYLAKALREYASGARPSGIMMTVAASLTNDQIDGLAAYYDSLPDVPSPQDQASAADRAAGEQIALMGKPDAVIPACYTCHQNIETQANMVVPAISGQSEAYLRNKLDQFATGTWYGDGAWQPMGHIAQALTPEDRANLAAYFAAQPVGETAPALTMATADLANAETIVGQVCAECHTESGVGVDSGEFPNLTIQTATYLAQQLRAFHARERDNETMSMVAGRLSDQDKTDLAQYFGNAVAQPSPAPSDPFATAAEIANGQVIAQNGIADKNIPACLSCHGAEPTDDLPIVARLHGQAGRYIENRLQSLGSDADADLYSLSPMHGIARDMDVQERHDVAAWFAAQDPLPK
;
A
#
# COMPACT_ATOMS: atom_id res chain seq x y z
N MET A 1 -62.82 6.14 45.08
CA MET A 1 -62.52 4.96 44.24
C MET A 1 -61.49 5.28 43.14
N PHE A 2 -61.57 6.45 42.48
CA PHE A 2 -60.56 6.89 41.48
C PHE A 2 -59.12 7.03 42.02
N ASP A 3 -58.93 7.53 43.25
CA ASP A 3 -57.60 7.79 43.84
C ASP A 3 -56.83 6.51 44.26
N GLN A 4 -57.53 5.40 44.52
CA GLN A 4 -56.85 4.12 44.81
C GLN A 4 -56.35 3.44 43.54
N PHE A 5 -57.09 3.57 42.44
CA PHE A 5 -56.75 2.94 41.16
C PHE A 5 -55.51 3.59 40.52
N THR A 6 -55.41 4.92 40.58
CA THR A 6 -54.25 5.67 40.12
C THR A 6 -53.00 5.36 40.94
N ARG A 7 -53.10 5.31 42.28
CA ARG A 7 -51.97 4.93 43.14
C ARG A 7 -51.50 3.49 42.91
N ALA A 8 -52.41 2.55 42.71
CA ALA A 8 -52.06 1.16 42.41
C ALA A 8 -51.38 1.01 41.04
N PHE A 9 -51.86 1.75 40.02
CA PHE A 9 -51.23 1.82 38.70
C PHE A 9 -49.81 2.38 38.79
N TRP A 10 -49.62 3.56 39.39
CA TRP A 10 -48.29 4.17 39.51
C TRP A 10 -47.31 3.33 40.33
N LYS A 11 -47.77 2.68 41.41
CA LYS A 11 -46.92 1.74 42.18
C LYS A 11 -46.45 0.56 41.32
N LYS A 12 -47.34 -0.06 40.55
CA LYS A 12 -46.98 -1.16 39.65
C LYS A 12 -46.07 -0.69 38.51
N PHE A 13 -46.35 0.48 37.93
CA PHE A 13 -45.55 1.09 36.88
C PHE A 13 -44.09 1.33 37.33
N PHE A 14 -43.89 1.98 38.48
CA PHE A 14 -42.55 2.21 39.01
C PHE A 14 -41.85 0.91 39.45
N ALA A 15 -42.60 -0.08 39.97
CA ALA A 15 -42.02 -1.38 40.31
C ALA A 15 -41.51 -2.14 39.07
N VAL A 16 -42.26 -2.08 37.95
CA VAL A 16 -41.83 -2.68 36.67
C VAL A 16 -40.59 -1.95 36.12
N ILE A 17 -40.56 -0.62 36.17
CA ILE A 17 -39.37 0.15 35.74
C ILE A 17 -38.16 -0.21 36.61
N ALA A 18 -38.32 -0.30 37.92
CA ALA A 18 -37.23 -0.66 38.83
C ALA A 18 -36.71 -2.07 38.54
N ALA A 19 -37.60 -3.05 38.35
CA ALA A 19 -37.23 -4.42 38.00
C ALA A 19 -36.50 -4.48 36.64
N ALA A 20 -37.01 -3.77 35.63
CA ALA A 20 -36.36 -3.68 34.32
C ALA A 20 -34.96 -3.03 34.43
N GLY A 21 -34.83 -1.98 35.23
CA GLY A 21 -33.54 -1.32 35.50
C GLY A 21 -32.53 -2.26 36.14
N VAL A 22 -32.95 -3.09 37.11
CA VAL A 22 -32.10 -4.12 37.72
C VAL A 22 -31.67 -5.17 36.70
N VAL A 23 -32.57 -5.65 35.84
CA VAL A 23 -32.24 -6.61 34.79
C VAL A 23 -31.22 -6.02 33.81
N VAL A 24 -31.41 -4.79 33.34
CA VAL A 24 -30.45 -4.10 32.47
C VAL A 24 -29.11 -3.93 33.16
N GLY A 25 -29.09 -3.57 34.44
CA GLY A 25 -27.86 -3.47 35.24
C GLY A 25 -27.10 -4.80 35.33
N ILE A 26 -27.80 -5.90 35.62
CA ILE A 26 -27.22 -7.24 35.68
C ILE A 26 -26.67 -7.66 34.32
N LEU A 27 -27.43 -7.44 33.24
CA LEU A 27 -26.97 -7.74 31.87
C LEU A 27 -25.74 -6.92 31.49
N GLY A 28 -25.69 -5.64 31.88
CA GLY A 28 -24.52 -4.79 31.67
C GLY A 28 -23.28 -5.30 32.41
N VAL A 29 -23.41 -5.64 33.70
CA VAL A 29 -22.31 -6.22 34.49
C VAL A 29 -21.85 -7.57 33.93
N ALA A 30 -22.79 -8.40 33.48
CA ALA A 30 -22.46 -9.66 32.83
C ALA A 30 -21.69 -9.44 31.53
N ALA A 31 -22.14 -8.51 30.67
CA ALA A 31 -21.44 -8.19 29.42
C ALA A 31 -20.02 -7.64 29.66
N ILE A 32 -19.83 -6.81 30.69
CA ILE A 32 -18.50 -6.33 31.12
C ILE A 32 -17.64 -7.50 31.59
N SER A 33 -18.16 -8.29 32.55
CA SER A 33 -17.42 -9.39 33.19
C SER A 33 -17.05 -10.50 32.20
N LEU A 34 -17.84 -10.67 31.14
CA LEU A 34 -17.60 -11.65 30.08
C LEU A 34 -16.75 -11.09 28.92
N GLY A 35 -16.34 -9.82 28.97
CA GLY A 35 -15.54 -9.19 27.91
C GLY A 35 -16.30 -8.96 26.59
N LEU A 36 -17.64 -8.96 26.63
CA LEU A 36 -18.48 -8.80 25.44
C LEU A 36 -18.52 -7.35 24.92
N MET A 37 -18.00 -6.39 25.71
CA MET A 37 -17.83 -5.01 25.27
C MET A 37 -16.47 -4.80 24.63
N PRO A 38 -16.38 -4.58 23.30
CA PRO A 38 -15.11 -4.33 22.63
C PRO A 38 -14.54 -2.97 23.07
N ILE A 39 -13.29 -2.99 23.55
CA ILE A 39 -12.52 -1.77 23.88
C ILE A 39 -11.65 -1.30 22.69
N SER A 40 -11.82 -1.92 21.52
CA SER A 40 -11.01 -1.63 20.34
C SER A 40 -11.32 -0.25 19.76
N ALA A 41 -10.30 0.58 19.62
CA ALA A 41 -10.38 1.86 18.90
C ALA A 41 -10.43 1.68 17.36
N ARG A 42 -10.37 0.45 16.84
CA ARG A 42 -10.49 0.22 15.38
C ARG A 42 -11.94 0.46 14.91
N THR A 43 -12.90 -0.02 15.69
CA THR A 43 -14.33 0.10 15.38
C THR A 43 -14.91 1.43 15.88
N PRO A 44 -15.69 2.16 15.07
CA PRO A 44 -16.41 3.34 15.55
C PRO A 44 -17.38 3.00 16.69
N HIS A 45 -17.69 3.99 17.52
CA HIS A 45 -18.81 3.89 18.46
C HIS A 45 -20.12 3.62 17.72
N MET A 46 -21.07 2.94 18.38
CA MET A 46 -22.44 2.83 17.89
C MET A 46 -23.03 4.22 17.63
N GLN A 47 -23.89 4.34 16.61
CA GLN A 47 -24.46 5.63 16.19
C GLN A 47 -25.15 6.37 17.34
N VAL A 48 -25.92 5.65 18.16
CA VAL A 48 -26.60 6.22 19.35
C VAL A 48 -25.61 6.79 20.36
N THR A 49 -24.51 6.08 20.63
CA THR A 49 -23.46 6.53 21.56
C THR A 49 -22.79 7.78 21.02
N THR A 50 -22.46 7.79 19.73
CA THR A 50 -21.84 8.94 19.05
C THR A 50 -22.74 10.18 19.15
N GLN A 51 -24.02 10.05 18.83
CA GLN A 51 -24.99 11.14 18.90
C GLN A 51 -25.16 11.66 20.32
N LEU A 52 -25.25 10.76 21.31
CA LEU A 52 -25.41 11.14 22.71
C LEU A 52 -24.18 11.89 23.23
N LEU A 53 -22.97 11.37 22.99
CA LEU A 53 -21.73 12.02 23.41
C LEU A 53 -21.59 13.41 22.77
N HIS A 54 -21.86 13.53 21.47
CA HIS A 54 -21.78 14.81 20.77
C HIS A 54 -22.86 15.80 21.26
N PHE A 55 -24.07 15.33 21.55
CA PHE A 55 -25.12 16.15 22.15
C PHE A 55 -24.73 16.67 23.53
N VAL A 56 -24.22 15.80 24.40
CA VAL A 56 -23.74 16.17 25.75
C VAL A 56 -22.59 17.19 25.63
N PHE A 57 -21.65 16.96 24.73
CA PHE A 57 -20.55 17.87 24.43
C PHE A 57 -21.05 19.28 24.06
N LYS A 58 -21.94 19.41 23.06
CA LYS A 58 -22.46 20.72 22.64
C LYS A 58 -23.22 21.42 23.77
N ARG A 59 -24.07 20.69 24.50
CA ARG A 59 -24.87 21.25 25.60
C ARG A 59 -24.01 21.69 26.78
N SER A 60 -23.02 20.90 27.15
CA SER A 60 -22.08 21.23 28.24
C SER A 60 -21.25 22.46 27.88
N THR A 61 -20.70 22.49 26.67
CA THR A 61 -19.90 23.62 26.18
C THR A 61 -20.73 24.90 26.15
N ALA A 62 -21.93 24.86 25.55
CA ALA A 62 -22.81 26.03 25.46
C ALA A 62 -23.24 26.57 26.84
N ARG A 63 -23.49 25.68 27.81
CA ARG A 63 -23.83 26.08 29.18
C ARG A 63 -22.69 26.81 29.87
N THR A 64 -21.45 26.37 29.65
CA THR A 64 -20.26 26.92 30.30
C THR A 64 -19.75 28.19 29.61
N ALA A 65 -19.94 28.31 28.30
CA ALA A 65 -19.47 29.44 27.48
C ALA A 65 -19.96 30.80 27.98
N GLY A 66 -21.18 30.90 28.50
CA GLY A 66 -21.73 32.17 29.03
C GLY A 66 -21.02 32.75 30.26
N GLN A 67 -19.99 32.06 30.79
CA GLN A 67 -19.13 32.58 31.87
C GLN A 67 -17.90 33.32 31.35
N PHE A 68 -17.67 33.29 30.03
CA PHE A 68 -16.52 33.90 29.39
C PHE A 68 -16.99 34.95 28.39
N THR A 69 -16.10 35.87 28.04
CA THR A 69 -16.36 36.90 27.04
C THR A 69 -15.07 37.08 26.26
N ALA A 70 -15.16 37.01 24.94
CA ALA A 70 -14.03 37.28 24.07
C ALA A 70 -13.48 38.70 24.32
N PRO A 71 -12.16 38.90 24.29
CA PRO A 71 -11.59 40.23 24.41
C PRO A 71 -11.85 41.05 23.15
N ASP A 72 -11.94 42.38 23.30
CA ASP A 72 -12.22 43.29 22.18
C ASP A 72 -11.15 43.24 21.07
N ASP A 73 -9.93 42.82 21.42
CA ASP A 73 -8.77 42.70 20.53
C ASP A 73 -8.57 41.28 19.97
N LEU A 74 -9.59 40.40 20.04
CA LEU A 74 -9.50 38.99 19.67
C LEU A 74 -8.84 38.80 18.29
N MET A 75 -9.27 39.56 17.28
CA MET A 75 -8.80 39.44 15.90
C MET A 75 -7.57 40.31 15.58
N SER A 76 -6.77 40.68 16.59
CA SER A 76 -5.52 41.40 16.37
C SER A 76 -4.47 40.55 15.64
N PRO A 77 -3.66 41.12 14.72
CA PRO A 77 -2.61 40.40 14.02
C PRO A 77 -1.62 39.68 14.97
N GLU A 78 -1.34 40.28 16.12
CA GLU A 78 -0.43 39.74 17.13
C GLU A 78 -0.98 38.45 17.77
N ARG A 79 -2.28 38.43 18.11
CA ARG A 79 -2.94 37.23 18.65
C ARG A 79 -3.03 36.12 17.61
N ILE A 80 -3.32 36.45 16.36
CA ILE A 80 -3.35 35.48 15.26
C ILE A 80 -1.96 34.85 15.06
N ALA A 81 -0.89 35.66 15.06
CA ALA A 81 0.48 35.16 14.91
C ALA A 81 0.92 34.27 16.09
N LEU A 82 0.60 34.65 17.33
CA LEU A 82 0.89 33.84 18.51
C LEU A 82 0.07 32.52 18.49
N GLY A 83 -1.21 32.61 18.18
CA GLY A 83 -2.11 31.47 18.05
C GLY A 83 -1.67 30.47 16.99
N MET A 84 -1.16 30.97 15.85
CA MET A 84 -0.60 30.15 14.78
C MET A 84 0.56 29.29 15.25
N GLN A 85 1.48 29.86 16.03
CA GLN A 85 2.65 29.16 16.56
C GLN A 85 2.24 28.10 17.61
N HIS A 86 1.33 28.45 18.53
CA HIS A 86 0.78 27.47 19.48
C HIS A 86 0.05 26.33 18.77
N TYR A 87 -0.77 26.65 17.77
CA TYR A 87 -1.49 25.65 17.00
C TYR A 87 -0.55 24.71 16.27
N ASN A 88 0.48 25.25 15.62
CA ASN A 88 1.45 24.46 14.87
C ASN A 88 2.15 23.44 15.75
N ASN A 89 2.58 23.84 16.95
CA ASN A 89 3.40 22.99 17.81
C ASN A 89 2.57 21.94 18.57
N VAL A 90 1.27 22.17 18.77
CA VAL A 90 0.46 21.36 19.69
C VAL A 90 -0.79 20.75 19.04
N CYS A 91 -1.49 21.52 18.19
CA CYS A 91 -2.82 21.16 17.71
C CYS A 91 -2.83 20.56 16.29
N SER A 92 -1.92 21.03 15.43
CA SER A 92 -1.85 20.67 14.00
C SER A 92 -1.69 19.16 13.76
N SER A 93 -0.98 18.47 14.66
CA SER A 93 -0.76 17.01 14.60
C SER A 93 -2.05 16.19 14.65
N CYS A 94 -3.09 16.70 15.32
CA CYS A 94 -4.41 16.09 15.41
C CYS A 94 -5.44 16.75 14.48
N HIS A 95 -5.42 18.08 14.38
CA HIS A 95 -6.48 18.84 13.70
C HIS A 95 -6.15 19.23 12.25
N GLY A 96 -4.89 19.07 11.84
CA GLY A 96 -4.41 19.37 10.50
C GLY A 96 -4.09 20.85 10.29
N GLY A 97 -3.23 21.15 9.33
CA GLY A 97 -3.07 22.52 8.80
C GLY A 97 -4.14 22.84 7.75
N PRO A 98 -4.38 24.13 7.42
CA PRO A 98 -5.20 24.49 6.27
C PRO A 98 -4.62 23.87 4.99
N GLU A 99 -5.47 23.26 4.16
CA GLU A 99 -5.11 22.56 2.90
C GLU A 99 -4.11 21.39 3.02
N LEU A 100 -3.56 21.11 4.21
CA LEU A 100 -2.60 20.04 4.47
C LEU A 100 -3.24 18.74 4.98
N GLY A 101 -4.53 18.76 5.30
CA GLY A 101 -5.26 17.60 5.83
C GLY A 101 -4.83 17.21 7.26
N GLN A 102 -5.33 16.08 7.75
CA GLN A 102 -5.04 15.56 9.10
C GLN A 102 -4.09 14.36 9.04
N SER A 103 -3.26 14.20 10.09
CA SER A 103 -2.36 13.05 10.17
C SER A 103 -3.13 11.72 10.19
N PRO A 104 -2.55 10.63 9.63
CA PRO A 104 -3.16 9.30 9.71
C PRO A 104 -3.44 8.84 11.15
N ILE A 105 -2.60 9.25 12.12
CA ILE A 105 -2.82 8.99 13.54
C ILE A 105 -4.13 9.64 13.98
N ALA A 106 -4.36 10.91 13.67
CA ALA A 106 -5.60 11.60 13.99
C ALA A 106 -6.83 10.89 13.36
N LEU A 107 -6.74 10.50 12.09
CA LEU A 107 -7.82 9.81 11.38
C LEU A 107 -8.13 8.41 11.96
N SER A 108 -7.15 7.79 12.62
CA SER A 108 -7.31 6.50 13.31
C SER A 108 -7.93 6.60 14.72
N GLN A 109 -7.93 7.78 15.34
CA GLN A 109 -8.50 7.97 16.68
C GLN A 109 -10.04 7.84 16.70
N ARG A 110 -10.58 7.44 17.85
CA ARG A 110 -12.03 7.34 18.10
C ARG A 110 -12.36 7.99 19.46
N PRO A 111 -13.14 9.08 19.50
CA PRO A 111 -13.67 9.84 18.35
C PRO A 111 -12.55 10.47 17.52
N ARG A 112 -12.78 10.64 16.21
CA ARG A 112 -11.82 11.32 15.32
C ARG A 112 -11.79 12.82 15.67
N PRO A 113 -10.61 13.43 15.89
CA PRO A 113 -10.44 14.87 15.90
C PRO A 113 -11.02 15.46 14.62
N GLN A 114 -11.74 16.58 14.73
CA GLN A 114 -12.32 17.23 13.57
C GLN A 114 -11.26 18.05 12.83
N HIS A 115 -11.33 18.06 11.50
CA HIS A 115 -10.60 19.03 10.70
C HIS A 115 -11.21 20.41 10.90
N LEU A 116 -10.50 21.27 11.64
CA LEU A 116 -11.07 22.52 12.15
C LEU A 116 -11.54 23.51 11.08
N PRO A 117 -10.90 23.66 9.90
CA PRO A 117 -11.42 24.49 8.82
C PRO A 117 -12.89 24.22 8.49
N ALA A 118 -13.34 22.97 8.60
CA ALA A 118 -14.68 22.56 8.21
C ALA A 118 -15.73 22.74 9.32
N VAL A 119 -15.33 22.99 10.58
CA VAL A 119 -16.24 22.92 11.73
C VAL A 119 -16.15 24.08 12.72
N VAL A 120 -15.14 24.95 12.62
CA VAL A 120 -14.94 26.05 13.57
C VAL A 120 -16.18 26.96 13.69
N ASP A 121 -16.87 27.21 12.57
CA ASP A 121 -18.04 28.09 12.53
C ASP A 121 -19.29 27.53 13.22
N GLN A 122 -19.27 26.27 13.64
CA GLN A 122 -20.36 25.67 14.41
C GLN A 122 -20.38 26.14 15.87
N PHE A 123 -19.33 26.81 16.34
CA PHE A 123 -19.15 27.23 17.73
C PHE A 123 -18.95 28.74 17.83
N SER A 124 -19.36 29.36 18.94
CA SER A 124 -18.97 30.75 19.26
C SER A 124 -17.54 30.83 19.79
N ASP A 125 -16.97 32.02 19.88
CA ASP A 125 -15.59 32.22 20.38
C ASP A 125 -15.43 31.74 21.82
N GLU A 126 -16.42 32.00 22.67
CA GLU A 126 -16.46 31.51 24.05
C GLU A 126 -16.61 29.99 24.13
N GLN A 127 -17.33 29.38 23.18
CA GLN A 127 -17.43 27.93 23.10
C GLN A 127 -16.09 27.32 22.69
N LEU A 128 -15.39 27.89 21.70
CA LEU A 128 -14.04 27.47 21.31
C LEU A 128 -13.05 27.61 22.48
N TYR A 129 -13.11 28.72 23.21
CA TYR A 129 -12.31 28.94 24.42
C TYR A 129 -12.57 27.85 25.47
N VAL A 130 -13.85 27.52 25.74
CA VAL A 130 -14.20 26.45 26.71
C VAL A 130 -13.68 25.09 26.26
N ILE A 131 -13.78 24.78 24.96
CA ILE A 131 -13.30 23.53 24.38
C ILE A 131 -11.77 23.41 24.55
N LEU A 132 -11.02 24.47 24.20
CA LEU A 132 -9.56 24.49 24.33
C LEU A 132 -9.11 24.44 25.81
N ARG A 133 -9.80 25.18 26.68
CA ARG A 133 -9.47 25.22 28.11
C ARG A 133 -9.68 23.87 28.79
N ASN A 134 -10.82 23.25 28.55
CA ASN A 134 -11.25 22.07 29.32
C ASN A 134 -10.94 20.75 28.63
N GLY A 135 -10.60 20.77 27.34
CA GLY A 135 -10.53 19.58 26.52
C GLY A 135 -11.90 18.90 26.36
N VAL A 136 -11.89 17.66 25.85
CA VAL A 136 -13.12 16.89 25.63
C VAL A 136 -12.99 15.51 26.28
N LYS A 137 -13.71 15.31 27.38
CA LYS A 137 -13.76 14.02 28.08
C LYS A 137 -14.28 12.92 27.15
N PHE A 138 -13.73 11.72 27.30
CA PHE A 138 -13.98 10.56 26.41
C PHE A 138 -13.46 10.77 24.98
N SER A 139 -12.45 11.62 24.82
CA SER A 139 -11.66 11.78 23.60
C SER A 139 -10.18 11.93 23.93
N ALA A 140 -9.34 11.98 22.89
CA ALA A 140 -7.93 12.29 23.02
C ALA A 140 -7.63 13.80 23.11
N MET A 141 -8.65 14.67 23.11
CA MET A 141 -8.46 16.13 23.21
C MET A 141 -8.15 16.54 24.65
N PRO A 142 -6.91 16.92 24.97
CA PRO A 142 -6.50 17.25 26.33
C PRO A 142 -7.08 18.60 26.77
N SER A 143 -7.14 18.82 28.09
CA SER A 143 -7.35 20.15 28.64
C SER A 143 -6.09 20.99 28.53
N TRP A 144 -6.23 22.31 28.68
CA TRP A 144 -5.08 23.21 28.79
C TRP A 144 -4.19 22.77 29.97
N PRO A 145 -2.86 22.71 29.81
CA PRO A 145 -1.97 22.07 30.79
C PRO A 145 -1.65 22.93 32.02
N ALA A 146 -2.11 24.18 32.07
CA ALA A 146 -1.84 25.13 33.14
C ALA A 146 -3.12 25.68 33.77
N ASP A 147 -3.08 25.93 35.08
CA ASP A 147 -4.18 26.52 35.86
C ASP A 147 -4.16 28.07 35.88
N SER A 148 -3.23 28.69 35.14
CA SER A 148 -3.07 30.13 35.02
C SER A 148 -2.65 30.54 33.61
N ASN A 149 -2.64 31.84 33.32
CA ASN A 149 -2.31 32.40 32.00
C ASN A 149 -3.22 31.93 30.85
N PHE A 150 -4.53 31.90 31.09
CA PHE A 150 -5.50 31.45 30.09
C PHE A 150 -5.70 32.43 28.91
N ASP A 151 -5.06 33.60 28.90
CA ASP A 151 -5.18 34.56 27.79
C ASP A 151 -4.60 34.01 26.47
N GLU A 152 -3.60 33.13 26.55
CA GLU A 152 -3.01 32.45 25.38
C GLU A 152 -4.04 31.61 24.60
N ILE A 153 -5.09 31.13 25.28
CA ILE A 153 -6.19 30.40 24.64
C ILE A 153 -6.92 31.29 23.64
N TRP A 154 -7.11 32.58 23.95
CA TRP A 154 -7.77 33.52 23.03
C TRP A 154 -6.94 33.75 21.76
N SER A 155 -5.61 33.71 21.85
CA SER A 155 -4.74 33.74 20.67
C SER A 155 -4.98 32.53 19.76
N VAL A 156 -5.13 31.33 20.35
CA VAL A 156 -5.49 30.12 19.59
C VAL A 156 -6.90 30.22 18.99
N VAL A 157 -7.89 30.76 19.72
CA VAL A 157 -9.24 31.02 19.17
C VAL A 157 -9.18 31.97 17.98
N ALA A 158 -8.43 33.07 18.09
CA ALA A 158 -8.23 34.04 17.02
C ALA A 158 -7.63 33.40 15.76
N PHE A 159 -6.61 32.57 15.93
CA PHE A 159 -6.00 31.84 14.83
C PHE A 159 -6.95 30.81 14.20
N ILE A 160 -7.62 29.97 15.00
CA ILE A 160 -8.54 28.95 14.49
C ILE A 160 -9.71 29.59 13.70
N ARG A 161 -10.14 30.80 14.07
CA ARG A 161 -11.11 31.59 13.28
C ARG A 161 -10.61 32.02 11.92
N ASN A 162 -9.31 32.30 11.80
CA ASN A 162 -8.70 32.68 10.53
C ASN A 162 -8.34 31.48 9.64
N LEU A 163 -8.25 30.29 10.25
CA LEU A 163 -7.77 29.04 9.65
C LEU A 163 -8.52 28.62 8.36
N PRO A 164 -9.86 28.76 8.22
CA PRO A 164 -10.56 28.44 6.97
C PRO A 164 -10.20 29.33 5.76
N ASN A 165 -9.62 30.51 6.00
CA ASN A 165 -9.32 31.51 4.96
C ASN A 165 -7.82 31.56 4.60
N MET A 166 -7.03 30.60 5.07
CA MET A 166 -5.58 30.57 4.92
C MET A 166 -5.18 29.45 3.97
N THR A 167 -4.19 29.70 3.13
CA THR A 167 -3.58 28.67 2.26
C THR A 167 -2.52 27.87 3.01
N ALA A 168 -2.15 26.70 2.48
CA ALA A 168 -1.01 25.94 3.00
C ALA A 168 0.29 26.77 2.98
N GLU A 169 0.55 27.54 1.91
CA GLU A 169 1.75 28.35 1.79
C GLU A 169 1.83 29.46 2.85
N GLU A 170 0.72 30.18 3.08
CA GLU A 170 0.66 31.22 4.11
C GLU A 170 0.86 30.64 5.51
N TYR A 171 0.29 29.47 5.78
CA TYR A 171 0.45 28.78 7.05
C TYR A 171 1.90 28.33 7.29
N ILE A 172 2.56 27.74 6.29
CA ILE A 172 3.95 27.32 6.38
C ILE A 172 4.87 28.53 6.54
N ALA A 173 4.65 29.60 5.78
CA ALA A 173 5.45 30.82 5.88
C ALA A 173 5.34 31.48 7.26
N GLY A 174 4.15 31.49 7.87
CA GLY A 174 3.93 32.09 9.20
C GLY A 174 4.42 31.24 10.38
N THR A 175 4.60 29.93 10.18
CA THR A 175 5.08 28.98 11.19
C THR A 175 6.59 28.76 11.12
N THR A 176 7.17 28.82 9.92
CA THR A 176 8.60 28.63 9.68
C THR A 176 9.40 29.83 10.20
N ARG A 177 10.35 29.59 11.10
CA ARG A 177 11.36 30.60 11.47
C ARG A 177 12.73 30.17 10.98
N THR A 178 13.36 31.01 10.17
CA THR A 178 14.75 30.84 9.77
C THR A 178 15.64 31.03 11.00
N MET A 179 16.40 30.00 11.37
CA MET A 179 17.45 30.16 12.37
C MET A 179 18.53 31.10 11.81
N PRO A 180 19.04 32.06 12.60
CA PRO A 180 20.23 32.80 12.22
C PRO A 180 21.38 31.82 11.95
N GLU A 181 22.10 31.97 10.82
CA GLU A 181 23.26 31.12 10.49
C GLU A 181 24.32 31.12 11.60
N ASP A 182 24.38 32.19 12.38
CA ASP A 182 25.34 32.39 13.48
C ASP A 182 24.79 32.00 14.86
N ALA A 183 23.62 31.34 14.92
CA ALA A 183 23.02 30.97 16.20
C ALA A 183 23.94 29.98 16.95
N PRO A 184 24.37 30.29 18.18
CA PRO A 184 25.26 29.40 18.92
C PRO A 184 24.55 28.09 19.23
N ALA A 185 25.21 26.95 18.99
CA ALA A 185 24.71 25.65 19.43
C ALA A 185 24.53 25.66 20.95
N LEU A 186 23.29 25.49 21.42
CA LEU A 186 22.99 25.36 22.84
C LEU A 186 23.32 23.92 23.26
N PRO A 187 24.37 23.69 24.09
CA PRO A 187 24.68 22.35 24.54
C PRO A 187 23.53 21.82 25.39
N PHE A 188 23.15 20.55 25.19
CA PHE A 188 22.22 19.87 26.09
C PHE A 188 22.86 19.78 27.49
N GLU A 189 22.32 20.51 28.46
CA GLU A 189 22.70 20.35 29.86
C GLU A 189 22.15 19.04 30.41
N ALA A 190 22.79 18.50 31.47
CA ALA A 190 22.26 17.33 32.15
C ALA A 190 20.83 17.61 32.65
N PRO A 191 19.89 16.65 32.53
CA PRO A 191 18.52 16.85 32.99
C PRO A 191 18.51 17.28 34.46
N VAL A 192 17.90 18.44 34.74
CA VAL A 192 17.66 18.88 36.12
C VAL A 192 16.68 17.92 36.79
N ALA A 193 16.79 17.78 38.13
CA ALA A 193 15.83 17.02 38.90
C ALA A 193 14.42 17.58 38.67
N LEU A 194 13.50 16.70 38.29
CA LEU A 194 12.19 17.11 37.84
C LEU A 194 11.26 17.36 39.01
N GLY A 195 10.52 18.47 38.94
CA GLY A 195 9.50 18.82 39.93
C GLY A 195 8.14 18.21 39.56
N PRO A 196 7.26 18.01 40.56
CA PRO A 196 5.87 17.67 40.28
C PRO A 196 5.18 18.82 39.51
N MET A 197 4.46 18.50 38.44
CA MET A 197 3.52 19.44 37.82
C MET A 197 2.14 19.27 38.42
N ASP A 198 1.57 20.35 38.94
CA ASP A 198 0.17 20.37 39.38
C ASP A 198 -0.73 20.43 38.13
N ARG A 199 -1.43 19.31 37.88
CA ARG A 199 -2.43 19.18 36.80
C ARG A 199 -3.84 18.96 37.38
N GLY A 200 -4.04 19.36 38.63
CA GLY A 200 -5.27 19.10 39.38
C GLY A 200 -5.38 17.64 39.89
N PRO A 201 -6.62 17.16 40.17
CA PRO A 201 -6.84 15.86 40.80
C PRO A 201 -6.36 14.69 39.90
N GLN A 202 -5.46 13.85 40.43
CA GLN A 202 -5.01 12.64 39.75
C GLN A 202 -6.15 11.62 39.61
N ALA A 203 -6.23 10.96 38.44
CA ALA A 203 -7.15 9.87 38.19
C ALA A 203 -6.51 8.52 38.52
N TYR A 204 -7.32 7.50 38.85
CA TYR A 204 -6.80 6.16 39.08
C TYR A 204 -6.22 5.53 37.79
N PRO A 205 -5.13 4.76 37.87
CA PRO A 205 -4.37 4.43 39.09
C PRO A 205 -3.61 5.63 39.65
N ILE A 206 -3.74 5.88 40.97
CA ILE A 206 -3.09 7.02 41.67
C ILE A 206 -1.56 6.95 41.53
N GLU A 207 -1.02 5.74 41.38
CA GLU A 207 0.34 5.51 40.87
C GLU A 207 0.34 5.64 39.34
N GLU A 208 0.20 6.87 38.86
CA GLU A 208 0.47 7.17 37.46
C GLU A 208 2.00 7.04 37.28
N TYR A 209 2.45 6.27 36.27
CA TYR A 209 3.86 6.23 35.85
C TYR A 209 4.22 7.57 35.22
N LEU A 210 4.23 8.62 36.03
CA LEU A 210 4.64 9.96 35.66
C LEU A 210 6.13 9.86 35.37
N TYR A 211 6.46 9.58 34.10
CA TYR A 211 7.68 10.08 33.54
C TYR A 211 7.60 11.58 33.71
N ALA A 212 8.27 12.09 34.72
CA ALA A 212 8.63 13.47 34.73
C ALA A 212 9.39 13.68 33.41
N ALA A 213 8.84 14.51 32.52
CA ALA A 213 9.45 14.74 31.23
C ALA A 213 10.76 15.51 31.49
N PRO A 214 11.94 14.99 31.11
CA PRO A 214 13.12 15.82 31.08
C PRO A 214 12.81 17.06 30.24
N GLY A 215 13.29 18.23 30.66
CA GLY A 215 13.23 19.48 29.88
C GLY A 215 14.02 19.42 28.57
N THR A 216 14.46 18.24 28.16
CA THR A 216 14.89 17.93 26.80
C THR A 216 13.63 17.85 25.97
N GLY A 217 13.41 18.85 25.12
CA GLY A 217 12.20 19.02 24.31
C GLY A 217 11.70 17.69 23.77
N TRP A 218 10.40 17.45 23.94
CA TRP A 218 9.69 16.53 23.07
C TRP A 218 10.17 16.83 21.65
N HIS A 219 10.75 15.83 20.97
CA HIS A 219 11.07 16.01 19.56
C HIS A 219 9.76 16.42 18.88
N GLU A 220 9.71 17.66 18.41
CA GLU A 220 8.59 18.14 17.62
C GLU A 220 8.59 17.30 16.36
N TYR A 221 7.66 16.35 16.28
CA TYR A 221 7.33 15.64 15.04
C TYR A 221 6.79 16.61 13.97
N ALA A 222 6.62 17.88 14.32
CA ALA A 222 6.44 18.98 13.39
C ALA A 222 7.72 19.83 13.36
N SER A 223 8.39 19.86 12.21
CA SER A 223 9.20 21.02 11.77
C SER A 223 10.46 21.40 12.57
N ASN A 224 11.30 20.43 12.98
CA ASN A 224 12.73 20.73 12.95
C ASN A 224 13.22 20.66 11.51
N ASN A 225 13.99 21.67 11.09
CA ASN A 225 14.54 21.85 9.75
C ASN A 225 15.54 20.75 9.31
N ASP A 226 15.57 19.62 10.02
CA ASP A 226 16.42 18.44 9.77
C ASP A 226 15.53 17.21 9.58
N ILE A 227 14.92 17.14 8.39
CA ILE A 227 14.08 16.01 7.96
C ILE A 227 14.86 14.70 7.99
N ILE A 228 16.18 14.76 7.71
CA ILE A 228 17.08 13.62 7.70
C ILE A 228 17.17 12.99 9.09
N ALA A 229 17.24 13.77 10.17
CA ALA A 229 17.26 13.24 11.53
C ALA A 229 16.07 12.31 11.83
N THR A 230 14.88 12.60 11.29
CA THR A 230 13.69 11.74 11.43
C THR A 230 13.91 10.40 10.75
N CYS A 231 14.44 10.40 9.53
CA CYS A 231 14.69 9.19 8.76
C CYS A 231 15.80 8.33 9.39
N THR A 232 16.90 8.96 9.85
CA THR A 232 18.06 8.23 10.43
C THR A 232 17.72 7.47 11.71
N SER A 233 16.71 7.89 12.47
CA SER A 233 16.26 7.22 13.69
C SER A 233 15.83 5.76 13.47
N CYS A 234 15.34 5.44 12.27
CA CYS A 234 14.90 4.10 11.89
C CYS A 234 15.79 3.48 10.79
N HIS A 235 16.13 4.27 9.78
CA HIS A 235 16.87 3.80 8.60
C HIS A 235 18.39 3.89 8.76
N GLY A 236 18.90 4.53 9.81
CA GLY A 236 20.33 4.77 10.01
C GLY A 236 20.84 5.98 9.25
N ALA A 237 21.95 6.54 9.72
CA ALA A 237 22.66 7.62 9.01
C ALA A 237 23.28 7.14 7.68
N ASP A 238 23.57 5.84 7.60
CA ASP A 238 24.05 5.11 6.44
C ASP A 238 22.92 4.52 5.59
N GLY A 239 21.65 4.70 5.98
CA GLY A 239 20.49 4.18 5.24
C GLY A 239 20.29 2.66 5.28
N SER A 240 21.14 1.90 6.00
CA SER A 240 21.17 0.42 5.99
C SER A 240 20.03 -0.25 6.78
N GLY A 241 19.29 0.52 7.57
CA GLY A 241 18.29 0.01 8.53
C GLY A 241 18.88 -0.48 9.86
N SER A 242 20.18 -0.28 10.08
CA SER A 242 20.90 -0.82 11.25
C SER A 242 20.31 -0.47 12.64
N PRO A 243 19.74 0.73 12.91
CA PRO A 243 19.18 1.05 14.24
C PRO A 243 18.01 0.17 14.65
N THR A 244 17.33 -0.44 13.68
CA THR A 244 16.16 -1.31 13.89
C THR A 244 16.48 -2.78 13.67
N LEU A 245 17.77 -3.15 13.65
CA LEU A 245 18.24 -4.49 13.30
C LEU A 245 17.70 -4.95 11.94
N GLY A 246 17.55 -4.01 11.00
CA GLY A 246 17.05 -4.28 9.66
C GLY A 246 15.53 -4.49 9.58
N LEU A 247 14.72 -4.15 10.58
CA LEU A 247 13.25 -4.14 10.44
C LEU A 247 12.75 -2.95 9.60
N ALA A 248 13.46 -1.82 9.68
CA ALA A 248 13.36 -0.78 8.67
C ALA A 248 14.16 -1.20 7.44
N PRO A 249 13.64 -1.01 6.21
CA PRO A 249 14.36 -1.38 5.01
C PRO A 249 15.62 -0.55 4.84
N ASN A 250 16.60 -1.18 4.20
CA ASN A 250 17.73 -0.54 3.57
C ASN A 250 17.25 0.34 2.42
N LEU A 251 17.53 1.63 2.51
CA LEU A 251 17.16 2.61 1.50
C LEU A 251 18.22 2.72 0.40
N THR A 252 19.49 2.42 0.72
CA THR A 252 20.62 2.58 -0.23
C THR A 252 20.52 1.63 -1.42
N VAL A 253 19.86 0.48 -1.26
CA VAL A 253 19.70 -0.51 -2.35
C VAL A 253 18.63 -0.12 -3.37
N GLN A 254 17.87 0.97 -3.15
CA GLN A 254 16.75 1.36 -3.99
C GLN A 254 17.07 2.61 -4.80
N SER A 255 16.55 2.69 -6.02
CA SER A 255 16.65 3.89 -6.86
C SER A 255 15.84 5.06 -6.31
N ALA A 256 16.24 6.28 -6.67
CA ALA A 256 15.48 7.49 -6.37
C ALA A 256 14.03 7.40 -6.86
N ASP A 257 13.78 6.86 -8.06
CA ASP A 257 12.43 6.72 -8.60
C ASP A 257 11.55 5.80 -7.74
N TYR A 258 12.09 4.67 -7.27
CA TYR A 258 11.36 3.78 -6.36
C TYR A 258 11.08 4.44 -5.01
N LEU A 259 12.09 5.09 -4.43
CA LEU A 259 11.96 5.77 -3.13
C LEU A 259 10.93 6.90 -3.19
N ALA A 260 10.97 7.74 -4.22
CA ALA A 260 10.03 8.82 -4.43
C ALA A 260 8.60 8.28 -4.61
N LYS A 261 8.41 7.25 -5.45
CA LYS A 261 7.11 6.59 -5.63
C LYS A 261 6.60 6.02 -4.31
N ALA A 262 7.42 5.27 -3.58
CA ALA A 262 7.05 4.67 -2.31
C ALA A 262 6.60 5.72 -1.28
N LEU A 263 7.36 6.82 -1.13
CA LEU A 263 7.02 7.92 -0.23
C LEU A 263 5.70 8.60 -0.62
N ARG A 264 5.47 8.83 -1.92
CA ARG A 264 4.21 9.39 -2.43
C ARG A 264 3.02 8.48 -2.13
N GLU A 265 3.18 7.17 -2.31
CA GLU A 265 2.13 6.20 -1.98
C GLU A 265 1.87 6.09 -0.48
N TYR A 266 2.90 6.22 0.35
CA TYR A 266 2.71 6.30 1.80
C TYR A 266 1.98 7.60 2.20
N ALA A 267 2.33 8.73 1.58
CA ALA A 267 1.71 10.02 1.85
C ALA A 267 0.22 10.03 1.43
N SER A 268 -0.12 9.44 0.27
CA SER A 268 -1.50 9.34 -0.20
C SER A 268 -2.31 8.23 0.48
N GLY A 269 -1.63 7.28 1.13
CA GLY A 269 -2.22 6.06 1.68
C GLY A 269 -2.48 4.96 0.66
N ALA A 270 -2.07 5.13 -0.60
CA ALA A 270 -2.07 4.07 -1.62
C ALA A 270 -1.16 2.89 -1.21
N ARG A 271 -0.15 3.12 -0.37
CA ARG A 271 0.67 2.08 0.24
C ARG A 271 0.50 2.09 1.76
N PRO A 272 -0.05 1.02 2.37
CA PRO A 272 -0.32 0.98 3.80
C PRO A 272 0.98 0.83 4.61
N SER A 273 1.15 1.67 5.62
CA SER A 273 2.14 1.51 6.69
C SER A 273 1.76 2.37 7.88
N GLY A 274 1.75 1.81 9.09
CA GLY A 274 1.42 2.59 10.28
C GLY A 274 2.39 3.76 10.48
N ILE A 275 3.69 3.49 10.45
CA ILE A 275 4.72 4.51 10.70
C ILE A 275 5.06 5.32 9.45
N MET A 276 5.25 4.67 8.28
CA MET A 276 5.69 5.39 7.09
C MET A 276 4.61 6.28 6.50
N MET A 277 3.32 5.95 6.62
CA MET A 277 2.26 6.91 6.26
C MET A 277 2.29 8.14 7.16
N THR A 278 2.63 7.97 8.45
CA THR A 278 2.75 9.10 9.39
C THR A 278 3.91 10.00 9.01
N VAL A 279 5.07 9.41 8.68
CA VAL A 279 6.27 10.15 8.26
C VAL A 279 6.07 10.83 6.90
N ALA A 280 5.53 10.10 5.91
CA ALA A 280 5.43 10.61 4.55
C ALA A 280 4.32 11.66 4.36
N ALA A 281 3.22 11.57 5.12
CA ALA A 281 2.11 12.53 5.00
C ALA A 281 2.48 13.97 5.42
N SER A 282 3.63 14.17 6.08
CA SER A 282 4.13 15.50 6.43
C SER A 282 5.19 16.04 5.44
N LEU A 283 5.47 15.34 4.34
CA LEU A 283 6.47 15.74 3.36
C LEU A 283 5.82 16.41 2.14
N THR A 284 6.46 17.44 1.62
CA THR A 284 6.15 18.03 0.31
C THR A 284 6.73 17.18 -0.83
N ASN A 285 6.25 17.40 -2.06
CA ASN A 285 6.77 16.72 -3.25
C ASN A 285 8.28 16.95 -3.45
N ASP A 286 8.75 18.18 -3.28
CA ASP A 286 10.17 18.52 -3.43
C ASP A 286 11.04 17.87 -2.34
N GLN A 287 10.51 17.78 -1.11
CA GLN A 287 11.20 17.06 -0.02
C GLN A 287 11.27 15.56 -0.31
N ILE A 288 10.21 14.95 -0.85
CA ILE A 288 10.21 13.54 -1.25
C ILE A 288 11.29 13.29 -2.31
N ASP A 289 11.34 14.11 -3.36
CA ASP A 289 12.31 13.94 -4.45
C ASP A 289 13.75 14.18 -3.95
N GLY A 290 13.95 15.18 -3.09
CA GLY A 290 15.25 15.46 -2.46
C GLY A 290 15.73 14.34 -1.54
N LEU A 291 14.84 13.74 -0.74
CA LEU A 291 15.15 12.59 0.11
C LEU A 291 15.47 11.33 -0.71
N ALA A 292 14.71 11.09 -1.77
CA ALA A 292 14.93 9.97 -2.67
C ALA A 292 16.32 10.08 -3.34
N ALA A 293 16.65 11.24 -3.90
CA ALA A 293 17.96 11.50 -4.48
C ALA A 293 19.09 11.42 -3.45
N TYR A 294 18.86 11.88 -2.22
CA TYR A 294 19.85 11.77 -1.14
C TYR A 294 20.19 10.31 -0.82
N TYR A 295 19.19 9.46 -0.57
CA TYR A 295 19.42 8.07 -0.19
C TYR A 295 19.98 7.21 -1.34
N ASP A 296 19.59 7.50 -2.58
CA ASP A 296 20.16 6.88 -3.80
C ASP A 296 21.62 7.29 -4.03
N SER A 297 22.03 8.47 -3.55
CA SER A 297 23.42 8.94 -3.64
C SER A 297 24.36 8.36 -2.59
N LEU A 298 23.82 7.69 -1.55
CA LEU A 298 24.64 7.07 -0.52
C LEU A 298 25.34 5.82 -1.06
N PRO A 299 26.51 5.46 -0.52
CA PRO A 299 27.15 4.19 -0.87
C PRO A 299 26.23 3.01 -0.52
N ASP A 300 26.20 2.01 -1.39
CA ASP A 300 25.54 0.74 -1.11
C ASP A 300 26.14 0.09 0.15
N VAL A 301 25.35 0.00 1.21
CA VAL A 301 25.73 -0.68 2.45
C VAL A 301 24.86 -1.91 2.62
N PRO A 302 25.42 -3.14 2.61
CA PRO A 302 24.63 -4.33 2.90
C PRO A 302 23.99 -4.24 4.29
N SER A 303 22.72 -4.62 4.41
CA SER A 303 22.07 -4.68 5.72
C SER A 303 22.74 -5.70 6.65
N PRO A 304 22.59 -5.54 7.97
CA PRO A 304 22.96 -6.58 8.92
C PRO A 304 22.33 -7.94 8.53
N GLN A 305 23.15 -8.98 8.42
CA GLN A 305 22.69 -10.33 8.09
C GLN A 305 22.32 -11.11 9.35
N ASP A 306 21.24 -11.89 9.29
CA ASP A 306 20.95 -12.91 10.30
C ASP A 306 21.89 -14.13 10.08
N GLN A 307 22.00 -15.00 11.09
CA GLN A 307 22.89 -16.17 11.06
C GLN A 307 22.27 -17.36 10.30
N ALA A 308 21.69 -17.12 9.11
CA ALA A 308 21.13 -18.19 8.28
C ALA A 308 22.22 -19.20 7.88
N SER A 309 21.86 -20.49 7.84
CA SER A 309 22.82 -21.54 7.49
C SER A 309 23.17 -21.50 5.99
N ALA A 310 24.29 -22.10 5.61
CA ALA A 310 24.63 -22.26 4.20
C ALA A 310 23.57 -23.09 3.43
N ALA A 311 22.88 -24.01 4.11
CA ALA A 311 21.82 -24.81 3.51
C ALA A 311 20.57 -23.96 3.20
N ASP A 312 20.17 -23.09 4.12
CA ASP A 312 19.01 -22.20 3.94
C ASP A 312 19.24 -21.25 2.76
N ARG A 313 20.45 -20.67 2.66
CA ARG A 313 20.83 -19.82 1.51
C ARG A 313 20.86 -20.59 0.20
N ALA A 314 21.35 -21.82 0.18
CA ALA A 314 21.35 -22.65 -1.03
C ALA A 314 19.91 -23.04 -1.47
N ALA A 315 19.01 -23.29 -0.52
CA ALA A 315 17.60 -23.52 -0.82
C ALA A 315 16.93 -22.24 -1.37
N GLY A 316 17.25 -21.08 -0.80
CA GLY A 316 16.77 -19.77 -1.28
C GLY A 316 17.28 -19.45 -2.68
N GLU A 317 18.57 -19.73 -2.95
CA GLU A 317 19.20 -19.55 -4.26
C GLU A 317 18.48 -20.35 -5.36
N GLN A 318 18.16 -21.61 -5.09
CA GLN A 318 17.41 -22.46 -6.02
C GLN A 318 16.07 -21.82 -6.41
N ILE A 319 15.31 -21.32 -5.42
CA ILE A 319 14.01 -20.69 -5.67
C ILE A 319 14.19 -19.33 -6.36
N ALA A 320 15.18 -18.54 -5.98
CA ALA A 320 15.45 -17.24 -6.58
C ALA A 320 15.77 -17.35 -8.07
N LEU A 321 16.55 -18.37 -8.44
CA LEU A 321 17.05 -18.58 -9.79
C LEU A 321 16.12 -19.39 -10.69
N MET A 322 15.41 -20.37 -10.13
CA MET A 322 14.61 -21.32 -10.91
C MET A 322 13.11 -21.22 -10.64
N GLY A 323 12.72 -20.50 -9.59
CA GLY A 323 11.35 -20.47 -9.08
C GLY A 323 10.96 -21.79 -8.40
N LYS A 324 9.66 -22.03 -8.26
CA LYS A 324 9.09 -23.33 -7.84
C LYS A 324 8.07 -23.77 -8.89
N PRO A 325 8.49 -24.57 -9.90
CA PRO A 325 7.63 -25.02 -11.00
C PRO A 325 6.30 -25.65 -10.56
N ASP A 326 6.31 -26.47 -9.51
CA ASP A 326 5.12 -27.17 -9.00
C ASP A 326 4.10 -26.22 -8.33
N ALA A 327 4.54 -25.03 -7.91
CA ALA A 327 3.71 -23.98 -7.37
C ALA A 327 3.61 -22.78 -8.34
N VAL A 328 4.08 -22.97 -9.59
CA VAL A 328 4.10 -22.00 -10.69
C VAL A 328 4.71 -20.65 -10.29
N ILE A 329 5.65 -20.69 -9.35
CA ILE A 329 6.41 -19.52 -8.93
C ILE A 329 7.52 -19.32 -9.95
N PRO A 330 7.59 -18.15 -10.64
CA PRO A 330 8.69 -17.86 -11.55
C PRO A 330 9.97 -17.59 -10.76
N ALA A 331 11.12 -17.67 -11.42
CA ALA A 331 12.38 -17.22 -10.84
C ALA A 331 12.24 -15.76 -10.39
N CYS A 332 12.60 -15.46 -9.14
CA CYS A 332 12.49 -14.12 -8.56
C CYS A 332 13.25 -13.09 -9.38
N TYR A 333 14.42 -13.48 -9.88
CA TYR A 333 15.25 -12.63 -10.74
C TYR A 333 14.52 -12.19 -12.01
N THR A 334 13.55 -12.94 -12.54
CA THR A 334 12.74 -12.53 -13.72
C THR A 334 12.23 -11.08 -13.62
N CYS A 335 11.82 -10.65 -12.42
CA CYS A 335 11.38 -9.28 -12.16
C CYS A 335 12.36 -8.49 -11.29
N HIS A 336 13.16 -9.14 -10.44
CA HIS A 336 14.00 -8.45 -9.47
C HIS A 336 15.48 -8.28 -9.89
N GLN A 337 15.83 -8.50 -11.17
CA GLN A 337 17.21 -8.50 -11.65
C GLN A 337 17.76 -7.18 -12.23
N ASN A 338 16.98 -6.09 -12.29
CA ASN A 338 17.45 -4.77 -12.80
C ASN A 338 16.81 -3.61 -12.02
N ILE A 339 17.63 -2.66 -11.57
CA ILE A 339 17.20 -1.45 -10.81
C ILE A 339 16.65 -0.36 -11.76
N GLU A 340 16.92 -0.46 -13.06
CA GLU A 340 16.46 0.50 -14.07
C GLU A 340 15.42 -0.13 -15.01
N THR A 341 14.22 0.45 -14.95
CA THR A 341 13.20 0.51 -16.00
C THR A 341 12.81 -0.82 -16.67
N GLN A 342 12.16 -1.72 -15.93
CA GLN A 342 11.30 -2.72 -16.57
C GLN A 342 9.98 -2.05 -16.97
N ALA A 343 9.68 -1.92 -18.26
CA ALA A 343 8.31 -1.70 -18.77
C ALA A 343 7.41 -0.66 -18.02
N ASN A 344 7.96 0.47 -17.54
CA ASN A 344 7.23 1.45 -16.70
C ASN A 344 6.70 0.90 -15.35
N MET A 345 7.28 -0.21 -14.87
CA MET A 345 6.97 -0.90 -13.63
C MET A 345 8.13 -0.72 -12.65
N VAL A 346 7.85 0.00 -11.56
CA VAL A 346 8.83 0.29 -10.51
C VAL A 346 8.87 -0.88 -9.53
N VAL A 347 9.76 -1.83 -9.80
CA VAL A 347 9.99 -3.05 -9.00
C VAL A 347 11.12 -2.79 -7.99
N PRO A 348 10.98 -3.15 -6.70
CA PRO A 348 12.03 -2.93 -5.73
C PRO A 348 13.24 -3.83 -5.98
N ALA A 349 14.42 -3.30 -5.72
CA ALA A 349 15.63 -4.09 -5.55
C ALA A 349 15.52 -4.90 -4.25
N ILE A 350 15.92 -6.17 -4.28
CA ILE A 350 15.87 -7.06 -3.11
C ILE A 350 17.23 -7.65 -2.74
N SER A 351 18.21 -7.66 -3.64
CA SER A 351 19.60 -8.03 -3.34
C SER A 351 20.22 -7.03 -2.36
N GLY A 352 20.86 -7.52 -1.30
CA GLY A 352 21.49 -6.72 -0.24
C GLY A 352 20.51 -6.08 0.75
N GLN A 353 19.21 -6.32 0.58
CA GLN A 353 18.18 -5.89 1.52
C GLN A 353 18.21 -6.73 2.80
N SER A 354 17.76 -6.16 3.92
CA SER A 354 17.70 -6.86 5.21
C SER A 354 16.87 -8.16 5.16
N GLU A 355 17.44 -9.25 5.70
CA GLU A 355 16.76 -10.54 5.85
C GLU A 355 15.49 -10.40 6.70
N ALA A 356 15.56 -9.67 7.82
CA ALA A 356 14.44 -9.45 8.72
C ALA A 356 13.31 -8.68 8.01
N TYR A 357 13.65 -7.67 7.21
CA TYR A 357 12.68 -6.91 6.42
C TYR A 357 12.05 -7.77 5.32
N LEU A 358 12.87 -8.47 4.52
CA LEU A 358 12.40 -9.31 3.42
C LEU A 358 11.46 -10.41 3.91
N ARG A 359 11.85 -11.14 4.97
CA ARG A 359 11.00 -12.17 5.57
C ARG A 359 9.67 -11.60 6.03
N ASN A 360 9.71 -10.49 6.78
CA ASN A 360 8.51 -9.84 7.29
C ASN A 360 7.59 -9.37 6.15
N LYS A 361 8.16 -8.83 5.06
CA LYS A 361 7.40 -8.41 3.90
C LYS A 361 6.78 -9.56 3.13
N LEU A 362 7.51 -10.65 2.91
CA LEU A 362 6.95 -11.85 2.30
C LEU A 362 5.83 -12.44 3.18
N ASP A 363 5.95 -12.43 4.51
CA ASP A 363 4.87 -12.85 5.41
C ASP A 363 3.64 -11.92 5.35
N GLN A 364 3.85 -10.59 5.23
CA GLN A 364 2.76 -9.63 5.04
C GLN A 364 2.02 -9.87 3.72
N PHE A 365 2.73 -10.19 2.64
CA PHE A 365 2.13 -10.55 1.36
C PHE A 365 1.33 -11.87 1.47
N ALA A 366 1.90 -12.88 2.13
CA ALA A 366 1.27 -14.18 2.31
C ALA A 366 -0.04 -14.14 3.12
N THR A 367 -0.15 -13.22 4.08
CA THR A 367 -1.29 -13.14 5.02
C THR A 367 -2.39 -12.16 4.58
N GLY A 368 -2.32 -11.62 3.37
CA GLY A 368 -3.38 -10.77 2.83
C GLY A 368 -3.29 -9.30 3.24
N THR A 369 -2.20 -8.85 3.87
CA THR A 369 -1.99 -7.42 4.19
C THR A 369 -1.45 -6.61 3.00
N TRP A 370 -1.96 -6.91 1.80
CA TRP A 370 -1.68 -6.19 0.57
C TRP A 370 -2.89 -5.32 0.25
N TYR A 371 -2.71 -4.00 0.21
CA TYR A 371 -3.69 -3.09 -0.38
C TYR A 371 -2.90 -2.00 -1.11
N GLY A 372 -3.04 -1.98 -2.42
CA GLY A 372 -2.63 -0.92 -3.33
C GLY A 372 -3.68 -0.83 -4.43
N ASP A 373 -3.80 0.33 -5.08
CA ASP A 373 -4.78 0.59 -6.14
C ASP A 373 -4.35 0.08 -7.53
N GLY A 374 -3.17 -0.54 -7.64
CA GLY A 374 -2.63 -1.05 -8.91
C GLY A 374 -3.24 -2.37 -9.38
N ALA A 375 -3.50 -2.48 -10.69
CA ALA A 375 -4.08 -3.68 -11.33
C ALA A 375 -3.14 -4.92 -11.35
N TRP A 376 -1.83 -4.74 -11.14
CA TRP A 376 -0.84 -5.83 -11.14
C TRP A 376 -0.10 -5.93 -9.81
N GLN A 377 -0.37 -6.99 -9.03
CA GLN A 377 0.21 -7.21 -7.69
C GLN A 377 0.66 -8.67 -7.50
N PRO A 378 1.71 -9.13 -8.22
CA PRO A 378 2.09 -10.54 -8.26
C PRO A 378 2.61 -11.07 -6.91
N MET A 379 3.19 -10.21 -6.06
CA MET A 379 3.85 -10.64 -4.83
C MET A 379 2.90 -11.22 -3.77
N GLY A 380 1.64 -10.78 -3.74
CA GLY A 380 0.63 -11.36 -2.84
C GLY A 380 0.43 -12.85 -3.09
N HIS A 381 0.24 -13.22 -4.36
CA HIS A 381 0.07 -14.61 -4.79
C HIS A 381 1.35 -15.42 -4.67
N ILE A 382 2.48 -14.89 -5.14
CA ILE A 382 3.80 -15.56 -5.01
C ILE A 382 4.05 -15.91 -3.54
N ALA A 383 3.86 -14.96 -2.61
CA ALA A 383 4.12 -15.19 -1.20
C ALA A 383 3.15 -16.17 -0.52
N GLN A 384 1.89 -16.23 -0.99
CA GLN A 384 0.90 -17.22 -0.52
C GLN A 384 1.27 -18.65 -0.97
N ALA A 385 1.83 -18.80 -2.17
CA ALA A 385 2.28 -20.08 -2.71
C ALA A 385 3.62 -20.57 -2.10
N LEU A 386 4.44 -19.65 -1.58
CA LEU A 386 5.66 -19.98 -0.84
C LEU A 386 5.31 -20.52 0.55
N THR A 387 5.99 -21.59 0.98
CA THR A 387 5.94 -22.02 2.38
C THR A 387 6.64 -21.01 3.29
N PRO A 388 6.36 -20.98 4.60
CA PRO A 388 7.10 -20.13 5.54
C PRO A 388 8.63 -20.35 5.49
N GLU A 389 9.06 -21.59 5.25
CA GLU A 389 10.46 -21.95 5.07
C GLU A 389 11.03 -21.38 3.77
N ASP A 390 10.31 -21.49 2.65
CA ASP A 390 10.74 -20.88 1.38
C ASP A 390 10.94 -19.36 1.51
N ARG A 391 10.01 -18.66 2.20
CA ARG A 391 10.11 -17.21 2.43
C ARG A 391 11.33 -16.84 3.29
N ALA A 392 11.64 -17.65 4.30
CA ALA A 392 12.84 -17.47 5.12
C ALA A 392 14.12 -17.70 4.31
N ASN A 393 14.17 -18.79 3.53
CA ASN A 393 15.31 -19.14 2.69
C ASN A 393 15.59 -18.08 1.63
N LEU A 394 14.54 -17.55 0.97
CA LEU A 394 14.65 -16.46 0.02
C LEU A 394 15.17 -15.17 0.66
N ALA A 395 14.65 -14.81 1.84
CA ALA A 395 15.11 -13.64 2.58
C ALA A 395 16.61 -13.75 2.94
N ALA A 396 17.04 -14.93 3.41
CA ALA A 396 18.44 -15.21 3.73
C ALA A 396 19.35 -15.16 2.49
N TYR A 397 18.87 -15.69 1.35
CA TYR A 397 19.62 -15.65 0.10
C TYR A 397 19.81 -14.22 -0.42
N PHE A 398 18.74 -13.45 -0.55
CA PHE A 398 18.80 -12.10 -1.11
C PHE A 398 19.56 -11.11 -0.21
N ALA A 399 19.44 -11.25 1.11
CA ALA A 399 20.25 -10.48 2.06
C ALA A 399 21.76 -10.77 1.97
N ALA A 400 22.12 -11.95 1.46
CA ALA A 400 23.51 -12.35 1.22
C ALA A 400 24.10 -11.84 -0.10
N GLN A 401 23.25 -11.37 -1.02
CA GLN A 401 23.72 -10.88 -2.32
C GLN A 401 24.24 -9.44 -2.20
N PRO A 402 25.35 -9.11 -2.88
CA PRO A 402 25.73 -7.73 -3.18
C PRO A 402 24.58 -6.88 -3.73
N VAL A 403 24.58 -5.61 -3.37
CA VAL A 403 23.64 -4.62 -3.90
C VAL A 403 23.87 -4.46 -5.40
N GLY A 404 22.79 -4.40 -6.17
CA GLY A 404 22.85 -4.26 -7.63
C GLY A 404 23.32 -5.52 -8.37
N GLU A 405 23.53 -6.65 -7.70
CA GLU A 405 23.93 -7.89 -8.38
C GLU A 405 22.77 -8.44 -9.22
N THR A 406 23.01 -8.50 -10.53
CA THR A 406 22.16 -9.21 -11.49
C THR A 406 22.22 -10.71 -11.23
N ALA A 407 21.18 -11.45 -11.62
CA ALA A 407 21.18 -12.90 -11.52
C ALA A 407 22.51 -13.49 -12.01
N PRO A 408 23.20 -14.34 -11.22
CA PRO A 408 24.37 -15.05 -11.73
C PRO A 408 23.99 -15.77 -13.02
N ALA A 409 24.89 -15.74 -14.01
CA ALA A 409 24.64 -16.38 -15.29
C ALA A 409 24.34 -17.86 -15.07
N LEU A 410 23.05 -18.22 -15.12
CA LEU A 410 22.63 -19.59 -15.06
C LEU A 410 23.17 -20.30 -16.30
N THR A 411 23.99 -21.31 -16.09
CA THR A 411 24.10 -22.38 -17.09
C THR A 411 22.77 -23.11 -17.07
N MET A 412 21.79 -22.60 -17.82
CA MET A 412 20.56 -23.34 -18.11
C MET A 412 20.97 -24.74 -18.59
N ALA A 413 20.23 -25.77 -18.18
CA ALA A 413 20.37 -27.09 -18.78
C ALA A 413 20.33 -26.90 -20.30
N THR A 414 21.39 -27.34 -20.99
CA THR A 414 21.50 -27.21 -22.44
C THR A 414 20.28 -27.93 -23.04
N ALA A 415 19.43 -27.20 -23.77
CA ALA A 415 18.29 -27.85 -24.40
C ALA A 415 18.74 -28.88 -25.42
N ASP A 416 18.07 -30.03 -25.42
CA ASP A 416 18.16 -30.99 -26.50
C ASP A 416 17.13 -30.64 -27.57
N LEU A 417 17.54 -29.81 -28.54
CA LEU A 417 16.67 -29.39 -29.64
C LEU A 417 16.24 -30.55 -30.54
N ALA A 418 17.01 -31.64 -30.59
CA ALA A 418 16.65 -32.84 -31.37
C ALA A 418 15.56 -33.65 -30.66
N ASN A 419 15.61 -33.73 -29.32
CA ASN A 419 14.52 -34.24 -28.51
C ASN A 419 13.25 -33.39 -28.71
N ALA A 420 13.37 -32.06 -28.66
CA ALA A 420 12.26 -31.15 -28.90
C ALA A 420 11.61 -31.38 -30.28
N GLU A 421 12.40 -31.43 -31.36
CA GLU A 421 11.91 -31.68 -32.72
C GLU A 421 11.13 -33.01 -32.81
N THR A 422 11.63 -34.06 -32.15
CA THR A 422 10.96 -35.36 -32.07
C THR A 422 9.60 -35.25 -31.38
N ILE A 423 9.54 -34.57 -30.24
CA ILE A 423 8.29 -34.36 -29.49
C ILE A 423 7.31 -33.51 -30.30
N VAL A 424 7.78 -32.47 -30.99
CA VAL A 424 6.96 -31.60 -31.84
C VAL A 424 6.22 -32.41 -32.89
N GLY A 425 6.94 -33.28 -33.64
CA GLY A 425 6.33 -34.11 -34.68
C GLY A 425 5.35 -35.16 -34.13
N GLN A 426 5.53 -35.62 -32.90
CA GLN A 426 4.68 -36.66 -32.29
C GLN A 426 3.46 -36.11 -31.56
N VAL A 427 3.55 -34.93 -30.97
CA VAL A 427 2.57 -34.43 -29.99
C VAL A 427 2.02 -33.05 -30.35
N CYS A 428 2.87 -32.14 -30.84
CA CYS A 428 2.49 -30.73 -31.00
C CYS A 428 1.91 -30.43 -32.39
N ALA A 429 2.42 -31.10 -33.43
CA ALA A 429 2.17 -30.75 -34.83
C ALA A 429 0.70 -30.94 -35.27
N GLU A 430 -0.05 -31.82 -34.60
CA GLU A 430 -1.47 -32.05 -34.90
C GLU A 430 -2.33 -30.78 -34.70
N CYS A 431 -1.98 -29.97 -33.69
CA CYS A 431 -2.74 -28.76 -33.34
C CYS A 431 -1.99 -27.47 -33.71
N HIS A 432 -0.67 -27.43 -33.51
CA HIS A 432 0.13 -26.21 -33.73
C HIS A 432 0.84 -26.16 -35.07
N THR A 433 0.72 -27.22 -35.90
CA THR A 433 1.57 -27.51 -37.08
C THR A 433 3.02 -27.78 -36.72
N GLU A 434 3.79 -28.40 -37.63
CA GLU A 434 5.23 -28.65 -37.43
C GLU A 434 6.01 -27.35 -37.18
N SER A 435 5.59 -26.26 -37.83
CA SER A 435 6.22 -24.94 -37.66
C SER A 435 5.85 -24.25 -36.35
N GLY A 436 4.75 -24.65 -35.69
CA GLY A 436 4.25 -24.01 -34.48
C GLY A 436 3.43 -22.72 -34.70
N VAL A 437 3.10 -22.33 -35.94
CA VAL A 437 2.34 -21.09 -36.21
C VAL A 437 0.83 -21.18 -35.90
N GLY A 438 0.34 -22.38 -35.60
CA GLY A 438 -1.09 -22.67 -35.49
C GLY A 438 -1.73 -22.99 -36.84
N VAL A 439 -3.05 -23.20 -36.85
CA VAL A 439 -3.84 -23.50 -38.05
C VAL A 439 -4.74 -22.32 -38.41
N ASP A 440 -5.28 -22.32 -39.63
CA ASP A 440 -6.13 -21.26 -40.18
C ASP A 440 -7.47 -21.07 -39.45
N SER A 441 -7.93 -22.08 -38.68
CA SER A 441 -9.08 -21.91 -37.77
C SER A 441 -8.82 -20.86 -36.69
N GLY A 442 -7.55 -20.56 -36.41
CA GLY A 442 -7.13 -19.62 -35.38
C GLY A 442 -7.44 -20.05 -33.95
N GLU A 443 -7.85 -21.29 -33.73
CA GLU A 443 -8.17 -21.83 -32.39
C GLU A 443 -6.92 -22.20 -31.60
N PHE A 444 -5.85 -22.62 -32.30
CA PHE A 444 -4.58 -22.99 -31.69
C PHE A 444 -3.58 -21.84 -31.77
N PRO A 445 -2.92 -21.48 -30.65
CA PRO A 445 -2.01 -20.35 -30.64
C PRO A 445 -0.73 -20.61 -31.44
N ASN A 446 -0.20 -19.52 -31.96
CA ASN A 446 1.13 -19.42 -32.53
C ASN A 446 2.19 -19.40 -31.41
N LEU A 447 3.01 -20.45 -31.39
CA LEU A 447 4.09 -20.63 -30.44
C LEU A 447 5.36 -19.88 -30.88
N THR A 448 5.52 -19.67 -32.19
CA THR A 448 6.74 -19.07 -32.77
C THR A 448 6.91 -17.60 -32.43
N ILE A 449 5.86 -16.92 -31.97
CA ILE A 449 5.98 -15.51 -31.55
C ILE A 449 6.33 -15.37 -30.07
N GLN A 450 6.34 -16.43 -29.27
CA GLN A 450 6.59 -16.35 -27.84
C GLN A 450 8.07 -16.55 -27.50
N THR A 451 8.46 -16.10 -26.31
CA THR A 451 9.80 -16.31 -25.75
C THR A 451 9.90 -17.71 -25.12
N ALA A 452 11.14 -18.20 -24.94
CA ALA A 452 11.36 -19.46 -24.22
C ALA A 452 10.85 -19.37 -22.76
N THR A 453 11.08 -18.25 -22.08
CA THR A 453 10.64 -18.05 -20.69
C THR A 453 9.12 -18.15 -20.55
N TYR A 454 8.37 -17.48 -21.43
CA TYR A 454 6.92 -17.55 -21.43
C TYR A 454 6.44 -18.98 -21.68
N LEU A 455 6.95 -19.64 -22.74
CA LEU A 455 6.54 -21.00 -23.11
C LEU A 455 6.81 -22.02 -22.01
N ALA A 456 7.99 -21.96 -21.38
CA ALA A 456 8.33 -22.83 -20.26
C ALA A 456 7.35 -22.63 -19.09
N GLN A 457 7.01 -21.37 -18.77
CA GLN A 457 6.03 -21.07 -17.74
C GLN A 457 4.64 -21.60 -18.09
N GLN A 458 4.18 -21.43 -19.34
CA GLN A 458 2.85 -21.90 -19.75
C GLN A 458 2.75 -23.43 -19.67
N LEU A 459 3.77 -24.16 -20.13
CA LEU A 459 3.79 -25.62 -20.04
C LEU A 459 3.76 -26.10 -18.58
N ARG A 460 4.44 -25.39 -17.67
CA ARG A 460 4.38 -25.69 -16.22
C ARG A 460 3.01 -25.37 -15.63
N ALA A 461 2.41 -24.23 -16.00
CA ALA A 461 1.07 -23.86 -15.55
C ALA A 461 0.00 -24.86 -16.00
N PHE A 462 0.10 -25.39 -17.22
CA PHE A 462 -0.78 -26.48 -17.67
C PHE A 462 -0.53 -27.79 -16.93
N HIS A 463 0.73 -28.15 -16.68
CA HIS A 463 1.08 -29.34 -15.90
C HIS A 463 0.53 -29.27 -14.46
N ALA A 464 0.64 -28.10 -13.82
CA ALA A 464 0.12 -27.83 -12.48
C ALA A 464 -1.40 -27.58 -12.43
N ARG A 465 -2.07 -27.51 -13.59
CA ARG A 465 -3.49 -27.12 -13.74
C ARG A 465 -3.82 -25.73 -13.18
N GLU A 466 -2.84 -24.84 -13.13
CA GLU A 466 -3.04 -23.41 -12.86
C GLU A 466 -3.46 -22.63 -14.10
N ARG A 467 -3.35 -23.23 -15.28
CA ARG A 467 -3.94 -22.69 -16.50
C ARG A 467 -4.95 -23.68 -17.04
N ASP A 468 -6.23 -23.30 -17.03
CA ASP A 468 -7.28 -24.19 -17.49
C ASP A 468 -7.22 -24.41 -19.01
N ASN A 469 -7.03 -25.67 -19.39
CA ASN A 469 -7.19 -26.20 -20.72
C ASN A 469 -6.97 -27.72 -20.65
N GLU A 470 -8.01 -28.52 -20.80
CA GLU A 470 -7.92 -29.98 -20.65
C GLU A 470 -6.89 -30.60 -21.59
N THR A 471 -6.88 -30.18 -22.86
CA THR A 471 -5.98 -30.71 -23.89
C THR A 471 -4.52 -30.44 -23.53
N MET A 472 -4.16 -29.19 -23.27
CA MET A 472 -2.79 -28.82 -22.92
C MET A 472 -2.37 -29.33 -21.55
N SER A 473 -3.29 -29.49 -20.59
CA SER A 473 -3.01 -30.15 -19.31
C SER A 473 -2.65 -31.63 -19.49
N MET A 474 -3.32 -32.33 -20.40
CA MET A 474 -2.97 -33.72 -20.75
C MET A 474 -1.63 -33.83 -21.46
N VAL A 475 -1.33 -32.89 -22.38
CA VAL A 475 -0.02 -32.84 -23.06
C VAL A 475 1.08 -32.54 -22.06
N ALA A 476 0.96 -31.45 -21.31
CA ALA A 476 1.98 -31.00 -20.35
C ALA A 476 2.20 -32.01 -19.22
N GLY A 477 1.13 -32.68 -18.76
CA GLY A 477 1.18 -33.75 -17.75
C GLY A 477 2.03 -34.97 -18.14
N ARG A 478 2.37 -35.14 -19.42
CA ARG A 478 3.22 -36.23 -19.93
C ARG A 478 4.66 -35.81 -20.20
N LEU A 479 4.96 -34.51 -20.12
CA LEU A 479 6.29 -33.96 -20.37
C LEU A 479 7.11 -33.92 -19.08
N SER A 480 8.37 -34.35 -19.15
CA SER A 480 9.34 -34.07 -18.09
C SER A 480 9.69 -32.58 -18.05
N ASP A 481 10.31 -32.11 -16.96
CA ASP A 481 10.76 -30.71 -16.89
C ASP A 481 11.87 -30.38 -17.90
N GLN A 482 12.67 -31.39 -18.29
CA GLN A 482 13.62 -31.26 -19.38
C GLN A 482 12.89 -31.09 -20.72
N ASP A 483 11.88 -31.91 -21.01
CA ASP A 483 11.10 -31.78 -22.25
C ASP A 483 10.44 -30.40 -22.37
N LYS A 484 9.88 -29.87 -21.27
CA LYS A 484 9.30 -28.52 -21.23
C LYS A 484 10.36 -27.46 -21.54
N THR A 485 11.59 -27.63 -21.04
CA THR A 485 12.72 -26.73 -21.30
C THR A 485 13.19 -26.82 -22.75
N ASP A 486 13.30 -28.03 -23.29
CA ASP A 486 13.71 -28.30 -24.67
C ASP A 486 12.71 -27.67 -25.66
N LEU A 487 11.41 -27.92 -25.47
CA LEU A 487 10.33 -27.36 -26.29
C LEU A 487 10.25 -25.83 -26.21
N ALA A 488 10.43 -25.28 -25.01
CA ALA A 488 10.43 -23.85 -24.80
C ALA A 488 11.60 -23.17 -25.53
N GLN A 489 12.81 -23.73 -25.49
CA GLN A 489 13.94 -23.21 -26.25
C GLN A 489 13.77 -23.43 -27.76
N TYR A 490 13.22 -24.57 -28.19
CA TYR A 490 12.96 -24.86 -29.59
C TYR A 490 12.05 -23.81 -30.25
N PHE A 491 10.86 -23.58 -29.70
CA PHE A 491 9.94 -22.57 -30.23
C PHE A 491 10.36 -21.14 -29.87
N GLY A 492 11.01 -20.94 -28.72
CA GLY A 492 11.57 -19.65 -28.32
C GLY A 492 12.62 -19.14 -29.31
N ASN A 493 13.46 -20.02 -29.84
CA ASN A 493 14.49 -19.69 -30.84
C ASN A 493 13.97 -19.73 -32.28
N ALA A 494 12.74 -20.19 -32.52
CA ALA A 494 12.14 -20.17 -33.85
C ALA A 494 11.95 -18.73 -34.33
N VAL A 495 12.18 -18.50 -35.63
CA VAL A 495 11.90 -17.22 -36.28
C VAL A 495 10.41 -16.93 -36.12
N ALA A 496 10.07 -15.78 -35.54
CA ALA A 496 8.67 -15.37 -35.38
C ALA A 496 8.01 -15.23 -36.75
N GLN A 497 6.87 -15.90 -36.93
CA GLN A 497 6.05 -15.85 -38.15
C GLN A 497 4.61 -15.50 -37.77
N PRO A 498 3.86 -14.78 -38.62
CA PRO A 498 2.46 -14.50 -38.34
C PRO A 498 1.63 -15.79 -38.38
N SER A 499 0.54 -15.83 -37.61
CA SER A 499 -0.46 -16.88 -37.72
C SER A 499 -1.04 -16.93 -39.14
N PRO A 500 -1.43 -18.12 -39.64
CA PRO A 500 -2.11 -18.23 -40.92
C PRO A 500 -3.38 -17.37 -40.94
N ALA A 501 -3.57 -16.61 -42.02
CA ALA A 501 -4.80 -15.86 -42.20
C ALA A 501 -5.99 -16.83 -42.37
N PRO A 502 -7.11 -16.61 -41.66
CA PRO A 502 -8.30 -17.44 -41.81
C PRO A 502 -8.90 -17.28 -43.22
N SER A 503 -9.60 -18.32 -43.68
CA SER A 503 -10.27 -18.32 -44.99
C SER A 503 -11.41 -17.29 -45.08
N ASP A 504 -12.11 -17.03 -43.96
CA ASP A 504 -13.04 -15.92 -43.79
C ASP A 504 -12.40 -14.82 -42.94
N PRO A 505 -12.49 -13.53 -43.32
CA PRO A 505 -11.92 -12.44 -42.53
C PRO A 505 -12.45 -12.42 -41.10
N PHE A 506 -11.53 -12.44 -40.13
CA PHE A 506 -11.88 -12.45 -38.70
C PHE A 506 -12.62 -11.18 -38.26
N ALA A 507 -12.25 -10.02 -38.84
CA ALA A 507 -12.78 -8.72 -38.49
C ALA A 507 -12.75 -7.74 -39.68
N THR A 508 -13.54 -6.68 -39.60
CA THR A 508 -13.56 -5.56 -40.53
C THR A 508 -12.44 -4.55 -40.26
N ALA A 509 -12.16 -3.68 -41.24
CA ALA A 509 -11.18 -2.60 -41.05
C ALA A 509 -11.57 -1.62 -39.93
N ALA A 510 -12.86 -1.45 -39.64
CA ALA A 510 -13.34 -0.59 -38.56
C ALA A 510 -13.04 -1.18 -37.18
N GLU A 511 -13.26 -2.49 -37.02
CA GLU A 511 -12.97 -3.22 -35.77
C GLU A 511 -11.47 -3.24 -35.47
N ILE A 512 -10.63 -3.44 -36.50
CA ILE A 512 -9.16 -3.32 -36.36
C ILE A 512 -8.76 -1.90 -35.92
N ALA A 513 -9.39 -0.85 -36.49
CA ALA A 513 -9.09 0.53 -36.12
C ALA A 513 -9.52 0.86 -34.68
N ASN A 514 -10.67 0.34 -34.24
CA ASN A 514 -11.09 0.45 -32.83
C ASN A 514 -10.12 -0.26 -31.89
N GLY A 515 -9.70 -1.47 -32.25
CA GLY A 515 -8.73 -2.27 -31.49
C GLY A 515 -7.40 -1.56 -31.32
N GLN A 516 -6.94 -0.84 -32.35
CA GLN A 516 -5.75 0.00 -32.28
C GLN A 516 -5.87 1.07 -31.19
N VAL A 517 -7.02 1.76 -31.12
CA VAL A 517 -7.24 2.82 -30.13
C VAL A 517 -7.17 2.25 -28.71
N ILE A 518 -7.80 1.10 -28.47
CA ILE A 518 -7.79 0.42 -27.17
C ILE A 518 -6.36 -0.08 -26.85
N ALA A 519 -5.66 -0.68 -27.80
CA ALA A 519 -4.31 -1.21 -27.57
C ALA A 519 -3.30 -0.10 -27.21
N GLN A 520 -3.43 1.07 -27.83
CA GLN A 520 -2.53 2.21 -27.61
C GLN A 520 -2.87 3.05 -26.38
N ASN A 521 -4.16 3.21 -26.06
CA ASN A 521 -4.60 4.18 -25.05
C ASN A 521 -5.33 3.56 -23.86
N GLY A 522 -5.78 2.31 -23.97
CA GLY A 522 -6.67 1.68 -23.00
C GLY A 522 -8.10 2.23 -23.06
N ILE A 523 -8.87 2.00 -22.00
CA ILE A 523 -10.25 2.49 -21.84
C ILE A 523 -10.36 3.16 -20.47
N ALA A 524 -10.23 4.49 -20.45
CA ALA A 524 -10.03 5.26 -19.23
C ALA A 524 -11.22 5.21 -18.25
N ASP A 525 -12.46 5.23 -18.74
CA ASP A 525 -13.67 5.15 -17.92
C ASP A 525 -13.88 3.78 -17.26
N LYS A 526 -13.21 2.74 -17.79
CA LYS A 526 -13.19 1.38 -17.24
C LYS A 526 -11.89 1.06 -16.47
N ASN A 527 -10.99 2.04 -16.29
CA ASN A 527 -9.65 1.84 -15.73
C ASN A 527 -8.82 0.74 -16.43
N ILE A 528 -9.04 0.55 -17.73
CA ILE A 528 -8.27 -0.40 -18.52
C ILE A 528 -7.02 0.32 -19.05
N PRO A 529 -5.80 -0.15 -18.73
CA PRO A 529 -4.57 0.45 -19.24
C PRO A 529 -4.37 0.14 -20.73
N ALA A 530 -3.49 0.91 -21.38
CA ALA A 530 -3.04 0.63 -22.74
C ALA A 530 -2.39 -0.76 -22.81
N CYS A 531 -2.87 -1.64 -23.70
CA CYS A 531 -2.33 -3.00 -23.82
C CYS A 531 -0.83 -3.00 -24.13
N LEU A 532 -0.37 -2.03 -24.92
CA LEU A 532 1.04 -1.90 -25.32
C LEU A 532 1.99 -1.49 -24.18
N SER A 533 1.48 -1.06 -23.01
CA SER A 533 2.34 -0.83 -21.84
C SER A 533 2.97 -2.12 -21.32
N CYS A 534 2.36 -3.27 -21.62
CA CYS A 534 2.86 -4.59 -21.22
C CYS A 534 3.12 -5.50 -22.44
N HIS A 535 2.27 -5.46 -23.47
CA HIS A 535 2.33 -6.36 -24.63
C HIS A 535 3.00 -5.75 -25.88
N GLY A 536 3.70 -4.61 -25.71
CA GLY A 536 4.50 -3.97 -26.76
C GLY A 536 5.91 -4.57 -26.91
N ALA A 537 6.68 -4.06 -27.88
CA ALA A 537 8.05 -4.53 -28.17
C ALA A 537 8.97 -4.47 -26.95
N GLU A 538 9.32 -3.26 -26.50
CA GLU A 538 10.25 -3.06 -25.37
C GLU A 538 9.79 -3.79 -24.10
N PRO A 539 8.52 -3.65 -23.63
CA PRO A 539 8.09 -4.33 -22.41
C PRO A 539 8.20 -5.85 -22.44
N THR A 540 7.96 -6.47 -23.60
CA THR A 540 8.02 -7.94 -23.74
C THR A 540 9.43 -8.46 -24.00
N ASP A 541 10.36 -7.59 -24.43
CA ASP A 541 11.79 -7.90 -24.47
C ASP A 541 12.38 -7.86 -23.05
N ASP A 542 12.02 -6.84 -22.26
CA ASP A 542 12.46 -6.67 -20.87
C ASP A 542 11.88 -7.72 -19.93
N LEU A 543 10.61 -8.07 -20.12
CA LEU A 543 9.88 -9.05 -19.33
C LEU A 543 9.44 -10.22 -20.21
N PRO A 544 10.32 -11.21 -20.44
CA PRO A 544 10.05 -12.33 -21.34
C PRO A 544 8.98 -13.28 -20.78
N ILE A 545 8.40 -13.01 -19.61
CA ILE A 545 7.24 -13.71 -19.05
C ILE A 545 5.90 -13.14 -19.54
N VAL A 546 5.90 -11.96 -20.17
CA VAL A 546 4.70 -11.35 -20.73
C VAL A 546 4.47 -11.91 -22.14
N ALA A 547 3.21 -12.25 -22.44
CA ALA A 547 2.84 -12.81 -23.74
C ALA A 547 3.04 -11.79 -24.86
N ARG A 548 3.68 -12.20 -25.97
CA ARG A 548 3.75 -11.40 -27.20
C ARG A 548 2.48 -11.64 -28.02
N LEU A 549 1.81 -10.57 -28.45
CA LEU A 549 0.48 -10.68 -29.09
C LEU A 549 0.47 -10.36 -30.59
N HIS A 550 1.47 -9.64 -31.11
CA HIS A 550 1.51 -9.27 -32.51
C HIS A 550 1.69 -10.50 -33.40
N GLY A 551 0.86 -10.63 -34.43
CA GLY A 551 0.87 -11.78 -35.33
C GLY A 551 0.31 -13.07 -34.73
N GLN A 552 -0.38 -12.99 -33.59
CA GLN A 552 -1.12 -14.11 -32.98
C GLN A 552 -2.49 -14.29 -33.65
N ALA A 553 -3.05 -15.49 -33.61
CA ALA A 553 -4.39 -15.75 -34.13
C ALA A 553 -5.47 -14.96 -33.37
N GLY A 554 -6.26 -14.15 -34.09
CA GLY A 554 -7.28 -13.28 -33.50
C GLY A 554 -8.31 -14.06 -32.68
N ARG A 555 -8.82 -15.17 -33.22
CA ARG A 555 -9.79 -16.04 -32.51
C ARG A 555 -9.22 -16.61 -31.20
N TYR A 556 -7.93 -16.97 -31.18
CA TYR A 556 -7.27 -17.40 -29.94
C TYR A 556 -7.19 -16.26 -28.92
N ILE A 557 -6.81 -15.04 -29.33
CA ILE A 557 -6.74 -13.88 -28.42
C ILE A 557 -8.11 -13.57 -27.84
N GLU A 558 -9.15 -13.53 -28.68
CA GLU A 558 -10.53 -13.28 -28.28
C GLU A 558 -11.02 -14.33 -27.26
N ASN A 559 -10.88 -15.62 -27.57
CA ASN A 559 -11.24 -16.71 -26.67
C ASN A 559 -10.45 -16.64 -25.37
N ARG A 560 -9.17 -16.24 -25.43
CA ARG A 560 -8.32 -16.11 -24.26
C ARG A 560 -8.78 -14.97 -23.36
N LEU A 561 -9.11 -13.80 -23.92
CA LEU A 561 -9.70 -12.68 -23.19
C LEU A 561 -11.09 -13.06 -22.63
N GLN A 562 -11.85 -13.91 -23.34
CA GLN A 562 -13.13 -14.41 -22.83
C GLN A 562 -12.95 -15.28 -21.58
N SER A 563 -12.04 -16.27 -21.62
CA SER A 563 -11.72 -17.13 -20.47
C SER A 563 -11.16 -16.31 -19.31
N LEU A 564 -10.22 -15.39 -19.58
CA LEU A 564 -9.64 -14.52 -18.55
C LEU A 564 -10.71 -13.68 -17.83
N GLY A 565 -11.72 -13.17 -18.54
CA GLY A 565 -12.80 -12.39 -17.95
C GLY A 565 -13.91 -13.22 -17.29
N SER A 566 -13.78 -14.54 -17.20
CA SER A 566 -14.77 -15.42 -16.58
C SER A 566 -14.43 -15.72 -15.10
N ASP A 567 -15.45 -15.88 -14.26
CA ASP A 567 -15.28 -16.20 -12.83
C ASP A 567 -14.79 -17.64 -12.58
N ALA A 568 -14.81 -18.50 -13.60
CA ALA A 568 -14.35 -19.88 -13.51
C ALA A 568 -12.84 -19.99 -13.22
N ASP A 569 -12.08 -18.94 -13.56
CA ASP A 569 -10.63 -18.91 -13.46
C ASP A 569 -10.10 -17.85 -12.47
N ALA A 570 -10.98 -17.26 -11.64
CA ALA A 570 -10.63 -16.13 -10.77
C ALA A 570 -9.48 -16.42 -9.77
N ASP A 571 -9.32 -17.69 -9.37
CA ASP A 571 -8.30 -18.15 -8.42
C ASP A 571 -7.04 -18.74 -9.10
N LEU A 572 -7.08 -19.00 -10.42
CA LEU A 572 -6.05 -19.75 -11.16
C LEU A 572 -4.99 -18.85 -11.81
N TYR A 573 -5.24 -17.55 -11.98
CA TYR A 573 -4.31 -16.63 -12.62
C TYR A 573 -3.35 -15.98 -11.61
N SER A 574 -2.43 -16.78 -11.07
CA SER A 574 -1.50 -16.44 -9.99
C SER A 574 -0.56 -15.24 -10.26
N LEU A 575 -0.47 -14.73 -11.50
CA LEU A 575 0.49 -13.67 -11.89
C LEU A 575 -0.03 -12.65 -12.92
N SER A 576 -1.26 -12.81 -13.42
CA SER A 576 -1.76 -12.04 -14.55
C SER A 576 -2.81 -11.00 -14.14
N PRO A 577 -2.60 -9.70 -14.42
CA PRO A 577 -3.60 -8.66 -14.15
C PRO A 577 -4.81 -8.76 -15.10
N MET A 578 -4.73 -9.66 -16.08
CA MET A 578 -5.68 -9.72 -17.20
C MET A 578 -7.07 -10.20 -16.81
N HIS A 579 -7.27 -10.83 -15.65
CA HIS A 579 -8.63 -11.22 -15.22
C HIS A 579 -9.52 -9.98 -15.06
N GLY A 580 -9.09 -9.00 -14.27
CA GLY A 580 -9.84 -7.75 -14.07
C GLY A 580 -9.99 -6.95 -15.36
N ILE A 581 -8.89 -6.80 -16.12
CA ILE A 581 -8.90 -6.08 -17.40
C ILE A 581 -9.88 -6.73 -18.38
N ALA A 582 -9.78 -8.04 -18.59
CA ALA A 582 -10.64 -8.73 -19.54
C ALA A 582 -12.08 -8.78 -19.07
N ARG A 583 -12.36 -8.95 -17.76
CA ARG A 583 -13.72 -8.92 -17.21
C ARG A 583 -14.43 -7.59 -17.49
N ASP A 584 -13.71 -6.48 -17.37
CA ASP A 584 -14.29 -5.14 -17.51
C ASP A 584 -14.44 -4.72 -18.99
N MET A 585 -13.75 -5.38 -19.93
CA MET A 585 -13.99 -5.26 -21.37
C MET A 585 -15.29 -5.94 -21.79
N ASP A 586 -16.08 -5.30 -22.65
CA ASP A 586 -17.21 -5.95 -23.30
C ASP A 586 -16.78 -6.88 -24.45
N VAL A 587 -17.73 -7.60 -25.03
CA VAL A 587 -17.47 -8.59 -26.08
C VAL A 587 -16.85 -7.95 -27.32
N GLN A 588 -17.32 -6.76 -27.72
CA GLN A 588 -16.82 -6.09 -28.92
C GLN A 588 -15.41 -5.54 -28.69
N GLU A 589 -15.14 -4.96 -27.52
CA GLU A 589 -13.81 -4.47 -27.17
C GLU A 589 -12.75 -5.59 -27.19
N ARG A 590 -13.10 -6.78 -26.68
CA ARG A 590 -12.21 -7.96 -26.74
C ARG A 590 -11.97 -8.40 -28.17
N HIS A 591 -13.02 -8.41 -28.99
CA HIS A 591 -12.94 -8.75 -30.42
C HIS A 591 -12.04 -7.77 -31.19
N ASP A 592 -12.27 -6.46 -31.03
CA ASP A 592 -11.56 -5.39 -31.71
C ASP A 592 -10.05 -5.44 -31.41
N VAL A 593 -9.68 -5.58 -30.13
CA VAL A 593 -8.27 -5.71 -29.71
C VAL A 593 -7.61 -6.98 -30.27
N ALA A 594 -8.33 -8.11 -30.22
CA ALA A 594 -7.85 -9.37 -30.78
C ALA A 594 -7.60 -9.26 -32.28
N ALA A 595 -8.50 -8.59 -33.00
CA ALA A 595 -8.38 -8.34 -34.43
C ALA A 595 -7.17 -7.46 -34.77
N TRP A 596 -6.94 -6.41 -33.97
CA TRP A 596 -5.82 -5.51 -34.18
C TRP A 596 -4.47 -6.21 -34.01
N PHE A 597 -4.27 -6.94 -32.91
CA PHE A 597 -3.02 -7.67 -32.67
C PHE A 597 -2.75 -8.76 -33.72
N ALA A 598 -3.80 -9.44 -34.18
CA ALA A 598 -3.70 -10.44 -35.24
C ALA A 598 -3.30 -9.85 -36.60
N ALA A 599 -3.66 -8.59 -36.86
CA ALA A 599 -3.30 -7.89 -38.09
C ALA A 599 -1.87 -7.30 -38.07
N GLN A 600 -1.16 -7.34 -36.94
CA GLN A 600 0.21 -6.83 -36.85
C GLN A 600 1.23 -7.90 -37.25
N ASP A 601 2.37 -7.45 -37.78
CA ASP A 601 3.54 -8.32 -37.96
C ASP A 601 4.10 -8.74 -36.58
N PRO A 602 4.57 -9.99 -36.42
CA PRO A 602 5.21 -10.44 -35.20
C PRO A 602 6.39 -9.55 -34.81
N LEU A 603 6.50 -9.29 -33.51
CA LEU A 603 7.66 -8.61 -32.96
C LEU A 603 8.92 -9.51 -33.06
N PRO A 604 10.10 -8.95 -33.35
CA PRO A 604 11.37 -9.69 -33.28
C PRO A 604 11.61 -10.19 -31.84
N LYS A 605 12.40 -11.25 -31.65
CA LYS A 605 12.70 -11.80 -30.32
C LYS A 605 14.11 -11.50 -29.87
#